data_AF-A0A7R9E2B3-F1
#
_entry.id   AF-A0A7R9E2B3-F1
#
_cell.length_a   1.000
_cell.length_b   1.000
_cell.length_c   1.000
_cell.angle_alpha   90.00
_cell.angle_beta   90.00
_cell.angle_gamma   90.00
#
_symmetry.space_group_name_H-M   'P 1'
#
loop_
_entity.id
_entity.type
_entity.pdbx_description
1 polymer ?
#
loop_
_entity_poly.entity_id
_entity_poly.type
_entity_poly.pdbx_seq_one_letter_code
_entity_poly.pdbx_strand_id
1 'polypeptide(L)'
;MVMGITDIDDKIIHRAAELGEDINTLTRRFEAEFHEDMAKLNIKPATIITRVTDFVPRIISFVQEIVDKGNGYVTVDGSVYFDTSQFDRYGKLFPVSMNEEPAQPSVDKKSPLDFALWKGAKPHEPSWLSPWGPGRPGWHIECSTMASAMFGRTMDLHSGGVDLLFPHHENEEAQSCVHHGVSQWVNYWLHSGHLHLKGNTKMSKSLKNTISIRDFLTKFTANEFRVFCLLSRYRNG
;
A
#
# COMPACT_ATOMS: atom_id res chain seq x y z
N MET A 1 -8.31 -5.62 -14.92
CA MET A 1 -7.42 -5.60 -13.73
C MET A 1 -6.80 -4.23 -13.64
N VAL A 2 -6.95 -3.56 -12.50
CA VAL A 2 -6.27 -2.31 -12.18
C VAL A 2 -5.08 -2.65 -11.28
N MET A 3 -3.94 -2.01 -11.46
CA MET A 3 -2.76 -2.17 -10.61
C MET A 3 -2.22 -0.80 -10.23
N GLY A 4 -2.07 -0.56 -8.93
CA GLY A 4 -1.42 0.64 -8.40
C GLY A 4 0.10 0.49 -8.37
N ILE A 5 0.80 1.56 -8.70
CA ILE A 5 2.25 1.72 -8.52
C ILE A 5 2.47 2.80 -7.45
N THR A 6 3.03 2.39 -6.31
CA THR A 6 3.53 3.32 -5.30
C THR A 6 4.85 3.91 -5.79
N ASP A 7 4.79 5.11 -6.38
CA ASP A 7 5.94 5.86 -6.88
C ASP A 7 6.37 7.01 -5.96
N ILE A 8 5.87 7.01 -4.72
CA ILE A 8 6.34 7.85 -3.63
C ILE A 8 6.16 7.11 -2.30
N ASP A 9 7.24 6.92 -1.53
CA ASP A 9 7.26 6.25 -0.22
C ASP A 9 8.56 6.59 0.50
N ASP A 10 8.61 6.41 1.83
CA ASP A 10 9.79 6.62 2.66
C ASP A 10 11.02 5.87 2.09
N LYS A 11 10.85 4.61 1.67
CA LYS A 11 11.92 3.79 1.08
C LYS A 11 12.41 4.32 -0.25
N ILE A 12 11.51 4.89 -1.06
CA ILE A 12 11.86 5.49 -2.36
C ILE A 12 12.64 6.78 -2.13
N ILE A 13 12.18 7.64 -1.22
CA ILE A 13 12.83 8.90 -0.85
C ILE A 13 14.24 8.62 -0.32
N HIS A 14 14.39 7.70 0.63
CA HIS A 14 15.69 7.32 1.16
C HIS A 14 16.61 6.77 0.07
N ARG A 15 16.10 5.89 -0.79
CA ARG A 15 16.91 5.29 -1.86
C ARG A 15 17.36 6.30 -2.90
N ALA A 16 16.49 7.24 -3.27
CA ALA A 16 16.81 8.33 -4.19
C ALA A 16 17.92 9.22 -3.61
N ALA A 17 17.82 9.57 -2.32
CA ALA A 17 18.84 10.35 -1.62
C ALA A 17 20.19 9.61 -1.54
N GLU A 18 20.20 8.31 -1.22
CA GLU A 18 21.42 7.48 -1.20
C GLU A 18 22.13 7.44 -2.56
N LEU A 19 21.36 7.45 -3.65
CA LEU A 19 21.87 7.37 -5.01
C LEU A 19 22.18 8.75 -5.62
N GLY A 20 21.74 9.84 -4.99
CA GLY A 20 21.79 11.17 -5.60
C GLY A 20 20.95 11.28 -6.88
N GLU A 21 19.88 10.48 -6.98
CA GLU A 21 19.01 10.39 -8.17
C GLU A 21 17.67 11.10 -7.89
N ASP A 22 17.07 11.69 -8.92
CA ASP A 22 15.70 12.19 -8.85
C ASP A 22 14.69 11.05 -8.64
N ILE A 23 13.68 11.28 -7.79
CA ILE A 23 12.69 10.26 -7.41
C ILE A 23 11.92 9.75 -8.63
N ASN A 24 11.51 10.62 -9.56
CA ASN A 24 10.76 10.20 -10.75
C ASN A 24 11.62 9.35 -11.67
N THR A 25 12.90 9.69 -11.80
CA THR A 25 13.86 8.90 -12.58
C THR A 25 14.02 7.50 -11.98
N LEU A 26 14.23 7.43 -10.67
CA LEU A 26 14.38 6.18 -9.94
C LEU A 26 13.14 5.29 -10.08
N THR A 27 11.95 5.84 -9.85
CA THR A 27 10.70 5.07 -9.86
C THR A 27 10.31 4.62 -11.26
N ARG A 28 10.49 5.46 -12.29
CA ARG A 28 10.23 5.08 -13.68
C ARG A 28 11.17 3.98 -14.16
N ARG A 29 12.43 4.00 -13.73
CA ARG A 29 13.40 2.93 -14.01
C ARG A 29 12.96 1.61 -13.38
N PHE A 30 12.64 1.59 -12.09
CA PHE A 30 12.18 0.37 -11.41
C PHE A 30 10.80 -0.11 -11.90
N GLU A 31 9.92 0.80 -12.31
CA GLU A 31 8.64 0.46 -12.92
C GLU A 31 8.84 -0.25 -14.28
N ALA A 32 9.73 0.28 -15.13
CA ALA A 32 10.09 -0.39 -16.39
C ALA A 32 10.71 -1.77 -16.13
N GLU A 33 11.65 -1.85 -15.17
CA GLU A 33 12.29 -3.09 -14.78
C GLU A 33 11.27 -4.14 -14.26
N PHE A 34 10.25 -3.70 -13.52
CA PHE A 34 9.16 -4.55 -13.06
C PHE A 34 8.35 -5.12 -14.23
N HIS A 35 7.98 -4.27 -15.20
CA HIS A 35 7.21 -4.71 -16.37
C HIS A 35 7.98 -5.70 -17.24
N GLU A 36 9.29 -5.49 -17.43
CA GLU A 36 10.15 -6.45 -18.12
C GLU A 36 10.16 -7.82 -17.44
N ASP A 37 10.29 -7.85 -16.11
CA ASP A 37 10.31 -9.10 -15.35
C ASP A 37 8.96 -9.80 -15.39
N MET A 38 7.85 -9.07 -15.29
CA MET A 38 6.51 -9.63 -15.46
C MET A 38 6.29 -10.21 -16.87
N ALA A 39 6.80 -9.54 -17.90
CA ALA A 39 6.74 -10.02 -19.28
C ALA A 39 7.57 -11.31 -19.47
N LYS A 40 8.78 -11.39 -18.91
CA LYS A 40 9.61 -12.62 -18.92
C LYS A 40 8.90 -13.79 -18.25
N LEU A 41 8.12 -13.53 -17.19
CA LEU A 41 7.32 -14.51 -16.50
C LEU A 41 5.99 -14.84 -17.20
N ASN A 42 5.71 -14.28 -18.38
CA ASN A 42 4.45 -14.44 -19.12
C ASN A 42 3.22 -14.06 -18.26
N ILE A 43 3.33 -12.97 -17.49
CA ILE A 43 2.22 -12.38 -16.75
C ILE A 43 1.49 -11.40 -17.67
N LYS A 44 0.17 -11.55 -17.76
CA LYS A 44 -0.67 -10.64 -18.56
C LYS A 44 -0.60 -9.23 -17.96
N PRO A 45 -0.40 -8.17 -18.77
CA PRO A 45 -0.36 -6.81 -18.27
C PRO A 45 -1.70 -6.39 -17.65
N ALA A 46 -1.63 -5.46 -16.69
CA ALA A 46 -2.82 -4.79 -16.15
C ALA A 46 -3.56 -4.03 -17.26
N THR A 47 -4.88 -3.95 -17.13
CA THR A 47 -5.72 -3.16 -18.04
C THR A 47 -5.50 -1.67 -17.83
N ILE A 48 -5.33 -1.27 -16.57
CA ILE A 48 -5.09 0.11 -16.14
C ILE A 48 -3.98 0.07 -15.09
N ILE A 49 -3.04 1.00 -15.22
CA ILE A 49 -1.99 1.25 -14.24
C ILE A 49 -2.24 2.64 -13.66
N THR A 50 -2.33 2.74 -12.35
CA THR A 50 -2.44 4.01 -11.62
C THR A 50 -1.16 4.26 -10.85
N ARG A 51 -0.79 5.53 -10.67
CA ARG A 51 0.41 5.94 -9.94
C ARG A 51 0.03 6.94 -8.89
N VAL A 52 0.67 6.87 -7.72
CA VAL A 52 0.29 7.73 -6.59
C VAL A 52 0.47 9.20 -6.92
N THR A 53 1.59 9.56 -7.54
CA THR A 53 1.90 10.95 -7.92
C THR A 53 0.86 11.58 -8.85
N ASP A 54 0.22 10.77 -9.72
CA ASP A 54 -0.84 11.22 -10.65
C ASP A 54 -2.19 11.48 -9.93
N PHE A 55 -2.35 10.98 -8.69
CA PHE A 55 -3.62 11.02 -7.94
C PHE A 55 -3.60 11.94 -6.72
N VAL A 56 -2.49 12.63 -6.44
CA VAL A 56 -2.35 13.45 -5.23
C VAL A 56 -3.50 14.46 -5.02
N PRO A 57 -3.97 15.21 -6.02
CA PRO A 57 -5.13 16.10 -5.83
C PRO A 57 -6.40 15.35 -5.37
N ARG A 58 -6.64 14.15 -5.92
CA ARG A 58 -7.78 13.32 -5.50
C ARG A 58 -7.58 12.74 -4.12
N ILE A 59 -6.35 12.39 -3.74
CA ILE A 59 -6.01 11.91 -2.40
C ILE A 59 -6.32 13.01 -1.38
N ILE A 60 -5.93 14.26 -1.65
CA ILE A 60 -6.24 15.40 -0.77
C ILE A 60 -7.77 15.54 -0.60
N SER A 61 -8.55 15.48 -1.68
CA SER A 61 -10.02 15.51 -1.58
C SER A 61 -10.59 14.33 -0.78
N PHE A 62 -10.06 13.13 -0.99
CA PHE A 62 -10.49 11.93 -0.27
C PHE A 62 -10.23 12.05 1.24
N VAL A 63 -9.04 12.55 1.62
CA VAL A 63 -8.70 12.81 3.02
C VAL A 63 -9.60 13.88 3.62
N GLN A 64 -9.87 14.97 2.88
CA GLN A 64 -10.78 16.03 3.34
C GLN A 64 -12.18 15.46 3.64
N GLU A 65 -12.72 14.59 2.78
CA GLU A 65 -14.02 13.97 3.03
C GLU A 65 -14.04 13.06 4.26
N ILE A 66 -12.94 12.35 4.55
CA ILE A 66 -12.81 11.56 5.79
C ILE A 66 -12.83 12.48 7.02
N VAL A 67 -12.09 13.59 6.95
CA VAL A 67 -12.04 14.60 8.04
C VAL A 67 -13.41 15.24 8.24
N ASP A 68 -14.09 15.65 7.17
CA ASP A 68 -15.41 16.28 7.22
C ASP A 68 -16.49 15.36 7.84
N LYS A 69 -16.30 14.04 7.71
CA LYS A 69 -17.16 13.01 8.32
C LYS A 69 -16.82 12.70 9.77
N GLY A 70 -15.78 13.32 10.34
CA GLY A 70 -15.37 13.12 11.73
C GLY A 70 -14.50 11.89 11.96
N ASN A 71 -14.04 11.21 10.90
CA ASN A 71 -13.20 10.01 10.98
C ASN A 71 -11.71 10.32 10.78
N GLY A 72 -11.33 11.59 10.72
CA GLY A 72 -9.94 12.01 10.65
C GLY A 72 -9.68 13.28 11.43
N TYR A 73 -8.44 13.47 11.88
CA TYR A 73 -8.03 14.66 12.62
C TYR A 73 -6.63 15.13 12.20
N VAL A 74 -6.45 16.44 12.27
CA VAL A 74 -5.20 17.13 11.89
C VAL A 74 -4.35 17.33 13.13
N THR A 75 -3.04 17.10 13.02
CA THR A 75 -2.05 17.33 14.07
C THR A 75 -1.25 18.61 13.83
N VAL A 76 -0.52 19.08 14.84
CA VAL A 76 0.19 20.39 14.81
C VAL A 76 1.24 20.46 13.70
N ASP A 77 1.83 19.32 13.33
CA ASP A 77 2.82 19.20 12.26
C ASP A 77 2.21 19.18 10.84
N GLY A 78 0.89 19.33 10.71
CA GLY A 78 0.17 19.26 9.43
C GLY A 78 -0.09 17.84 8.93
N SER A 79 0.22 16.81 9.73
CA SER A 79 -0.22 15.44 9.43
C SER A 79 -1.73 15.30 9.68
N VAL A 80 -2.34 14.32 8.99
CA VAL A 80 -3.74 13.94 9.17
C VAL A 80 -3.79 12.44 9.45
N TYR A 81 -4.47 12.07 10.53
CA TYR A 81 -4.64 10.69 10.96
C TYR A 81 -6.10 10.26 10.83
N PHE A 82 -6.31 8.98 10.52
CA PHE A 82 -7.61 8.33 10.62
C PHE A 82 -7.89 7.96 12.07
N ASP A 83 -9.04 8.36 12.58
CA ASP A 83 -9.50 8.05 13.93
C ASP A 83 -10.22 6.70 13.92
N THR A 84 -9.48 5.64 14.26
CA THR A 84 -10.00 4.27 14.27
C THR A 84 -11.13 4.07 15.27
N SER A 85 -11.17 4.88 16.34
CA SER A 85 -12.22 4.83 17.36
C SER A 85 -13.59 5.32 16.86
N GLN A 86 -13.61 6.11 15.78
CA GLN A 86 -14.83 6.62 15.15
C GLN A 86 -15.38 5.68 14.07
N PHE A 87 -14.75 4.53 13.84
CA PHE A 87 -15.19 3.53 12.87
C PHE A 87 -15.45 2.19 13.56
N ASP A 88 -16.72 1.96 13.95
CA ASP A 88 -17.19 0.79 14.70
C ASP A 88 -16.86 -0.58 14.07
N ARG A 89 -16.46 -0.59 12.80
CA ARG A 89 -16.18 -1.80 12.03
C ARG A 89 -14.70 -2.03 11.75
N TYR A 90 -13.83 -1.27 12.39
CA TYR A 90 -12.38 -1.49 12.28
C TYR A 90 -12.01 -2.86 12.86
N GLY A 91 -11.16 -3.61 12.15
CA GLY A 91 -10.85 -5.01 12.43
C GLY A 91 -11.78 -6.01 11.73
N LYS A 92 -12.48 -5.59 10.66
CA LYS A 92 -13.41 -6.42 9.89
C LYS A 92 -12.70 -7.54 9.13
N LEU A 93 -11.52 -7.28 8.57
CA LEU A 93 -10.73 -8.24 7.80
C LEU A 93 -9.73 -8.99 8.67
N PHE A 94 -9.14 -8.29 9.64
CA PHE A 94 -8.22 -8.87 10.61
C PHE A 94 -8.65 -8.46 12.03
N PRO A 95 -9.05 -9.42 12.90
CA PRO A 95 -9.44 -9.09 14.26
C PRO A 95 -8.24 -8.54 15.03
N VAL A 96 -8.16 -7.22 15.16
CA VAL A 96 -7.11 -6.56 15.93
C VAL A 96 -7.38 -6.81 17.40
N SER A 97 -6.52 -7.60 18.05
CA SER A 97 -6.56 -7.69 19.51
C SER A 97 -6.01 -6.38 20.10
N MET A 98 -6.62 -5.84 21.15
CA MET A 98 -6.16 -4.59 21.82
C MET A 98 -4.72 -4.67 22.39
N ASN A 99 -4.05 -5.83 22.25
CA ASN A 99 -2.72 -6.12 22.79
C ASN A 99 -1.61 -6.14 21.72
N GLU A 100 -1.90 -5.84 20.46
CA GLU A 100 -0.82 -5.67 19.47
C GLU A 100 -0.11 -4.33 19.71
N GLU A 101 1.19 -4.41 20.02
CA GLU A 101 2.00 -3.24 20.33
C GLU A 101 1.99 -2.25 19.14
N PRO A 102 1.68 -0.97 19.36
CA PRO A 102 1.77 0.02 18.30
C PRO A 102 3.16 0.06 17.70
N ALA A 103 3.22 0.17 16.37
CA ALA A 103 4.42 0.56 15.66
C ALA A 103 4.79 2.00 16.05
N GLN A 104 5.58 2.11 17.13
CA GLN A 104 6.05 3.33 17.79
C GLN A 104 4.93 4.29 18.28
N PRO A 105 4.91 4.66 19.57
CA PRO A 105 4.00 5.68 20.06
C PRO A 105 4.36 7.04 19.45
N SER A 106 3.58 7.47 18.47
CA SER A 106 3.54 8.87 18.04
C SER A 106 2.78 9.65 19.11
N VAL A 107 3.43 10.64 19.72
CA VAL A 107 2.84 11.50 20.76
C VAL A 107 1.55 12.19 20.28
N ASP A 108 1.42 12.36 18.97
CA ASP A 108 0.30 13.08 18.35
C ASP A 108 -0.91 12.20 17.98
N LYS A 109 -0.84 10.88 18.22
CA LYS A 109 -1.97 9.98 17.94
C LYS A 109 -2.93 9.90 19.13
N LYS A 110 -4.25 9.95 18.86
CA LYS A 110 -5.27 9.72 19.89
C LYS A 110 -5.34 8.26 20.30
N SER A 111 -5.16 7.35 19.35
CA SER A 111 -5.11 5.91 19.55
C SER A 111 -3.86 5.28 18.93
N PRO A 112 -3.27 4.23 19.56
CA PRO A 112 -2.24 3.38 18.96
C PRO A 112 -2.55 2.86 17.55
N LEU A 113 -3.82 2.62 17.27
CA LEU A 113 -4.30 2.04 16.01
C LEU A 113 -4.48 3.08 14.90
N ASP A 114 -4.46 4.37 15.24
CA ASP A 114 -4.62 5.44 14.26
C ASP A 114 -3.45 5.46 13.28
N PHE A 115 -3.76 5.68 12.00
CA PHE A 115 -2.80 5.65 10.91
C PHE A 115 -2.85 6.92 10.08
N ALA A 116 -1.72 7.30 9.49
CA ALA A 116 -1.61 8.52 8.71
C ALA A 116 -2.38 8.39 7.39
N LEU A 117 -3.26 9.35 7.14
CA LEU A 117 -3.89 9.64 5.85
C LEU A 117 -3.02 10.60 5.04
N TRP A 118 -2.43 11.58 5.71
CA TRP A 118 -1.51 12.56 5.15
C TRP A 118 -0.36 12.77 6.12
N LYS A 119 0.87 12.81 5.63
CA LYS A 119 2.07 13.08 6.44
C LYS A 119 2.53 14.50 6.15
N GLY A 120 2.62 15.33 7.19
CA GLY A 120 3.24 16.65 7.11
C GLY A 120 4.67 16.54 6.60
N ALA A 121 5.08 17.47 5.75
CA ALA A 121 6.39 17.42 5.10
C ALA A 121 7.53 17.64 6.11
N LYS A 122 8.54 16.79 6.07
CA LYS A 122 9.83 17.06 6.71
C LYS A 122 10.72 17.89 5.78
N PRO A 123 11.71 18.63 6.32
CA PRO A 123 12.66 19.36 5.50
C PRO A 123 13.29 18.46 4.43
N HIS A 124 13.31 18.95 3.18
CA HIS A 124 13.89 18.27 2.02
C HIS A 124 13.18 16.99 1.55
N GLU A 125 12.02 16.64 2.11
CA GLU A 125 11.16 15.61 1.51
C GLU A 125 10.32 16.18 0.36
N PRO A 126 10.04 15.39 -0.69
CA PRO A 126 9.05 15.76 -1.70
C PRO A 126 7.69 15.99 -1.05
N SER A 127 7.01 17.05 -1.47
CA SER A 127 5.72 17.43 -0.89
C SER A 127 4.82 18.13 -1.89
N TRP A 128 3.53 18.11 -1.58
CA TRP A 128 2.46 18.81 -2.29
C TRP A 128 1.75 19.75 -1.34
N LEU A 129 1.25 20.86 -1.87
CA LEU A 129 0.40 21.77 -1.11
C LEU A 129 -0.95 21.10 -0.82
N SER A 130 -1.40 21.22 0.43
CA SER A 130 -2.70 20.73 0.89
C SER A 130 -3.33 21.73 1.88
N PRO A 131 -4.63 21.58 2.22
CA PRO A 131 -5.28 22.39 3.25
C PRO A 131 -4.60 22.33 4.63
N TRP A 132 -3.82 21.29 4.89
CA TRP A 132 -3.11 21.06 6.15
C TRP A 132 -1.63 21.48 6.09
N GLY A 133 -1.22 22.15 5.00
CA GLY A 133 0.16 22.51 4.73
C GLY A 133 0.86 21.54 3.76
N PRO A 134 2.15 21.76 3.48
CA PRO A 134 2.94 20.87 2.63
C PRO A 134 3.03 19.47 3.23
N GLY A 135 2.84 18.44 2.42
CA GLY A 135 2.97 17.05 2.87
C GLY A 135 2.84 16.06 1.74
N ARG A 136 2.57 14.81 2.09
CA ARG A 136 2.42 13.71 1.14
C ARG A 136 1.43 12.65 1.62
N PRO A 137 0.90 11.81 0.72
CA PRO A 137 0.00 10.72 1.09
C PRO A 137 0.58 9.78 2.15
N GLY A 138 -0.29 9.25 3.01
CA GLY A 138 -0.02 8.04 3.77
C GLY A 138 -0.17 6.78 2.90
N TRP A 139 0.58 5.73 3.20
CA TRP A 139 0.65 4.52 2.36
C TRP A 139 -0.72 3.90 2.01
N HIS A 140 -1.65 3.88 2.96
CA HIS A 140 -2.95 3.22 2.78
C HIS A 140 -3.94 4.03 1.93
N ILE A 141 -3.92 5.37 2.04
CA ILE A 141 -4.90 6.24 1.36
C ILE A 141 -4.73 6.26 -0.17
N GLU A 142 -3.52 5.93 -0.61
CA GLU A 142 -3.14 5.79 -2.01
C GLU A 142 -4.05 4.78 -2.73
N CYS A 143 -4.08 3.55 -2.23
CA CYS A 143 -4.86 2.46 -2.82
C CYS A 143 -6.36 2.71 -2.73
N SER A 144 -6.86 3.18 -1.58
CA SER A 144 -8.27 3.58 -1.40
C SER A 144 -8.72 4.60 -2.45
N THR A 145 -7.92 5.64 -2.66
CA THR A 145 -8.26 6.72 -3.60
C THR A 145 -8.20 6.23 -5.05
N MET A 146 -7.11 5.56 -5.43
CA MET A 146 -6.90 5.09 -6.81
C MET A 146 -7.94 4.05 -7.20
N ALA A 147 -8.22 3.06 -6.34
CA ALA A 147 -9.23 2.04 -6.62
C ALA A 147 -10.64 2.64 -6.61
N SER A 148 -10.97 3.54 -5.67
CA SER A 148 -12.27 4.25 -5.68
C SER A 148 -12.47 5.09 -6.93
N ALA A 149 -11.43 5.70 -7.48
CA ALA A 149 -11.53 6.44 -8.73
C ALA A 149 -11.86 5.55 -9.94
N MET A 150 -11.51 4.26 -9.89
CA MET A 150 -11.77 3.29 -10.96
C MET A 150 -13.08 2.54 -10.79
N PHE A 151 -13.41 2.13 -9.57
CA PHE A 151 -14.53 1.23 -9.26
C PHE A 151 -15.66 1.90 -8.49
N GLY A 152 -15.44 3.09 -7.94
CA GLY A 152 -16.43 3.83 -7.17
C GLY A 152 -16.71 3.20 -5.81
N ARG A 153 -17.99 3.16 -5.47
CA ARG A 153 -18.50 2.85 -4.12
C ARG A 153 -18.48 1.37 -3.76
N THR A 154 -18.22 0.47 -4.71
CA THR A 154 -18.22 -0.97 -4.49
C THR A 154 -17.24 -1.64 -5.45
N MET A 155 -16.53 -2.66 -4.97
CA MET A 155 -15.59 -3.43 -5.77
C MET A 155 -15.75 -4.93 -5.49
N ASP A 156 -15.71 -5.75 -6.54
CA ASP A 156 -15.88 -7.18 -6.39
C ASP A 156 -14.66 -7.85 -5.76
N LEU A 157 -13.47 -7.58 -6.29
CA LEU A 157 -12.24 -8.28 -5.94
C LEU A 157 -11.12 -7.28 -5.62
N HIS A 158 -10.54 -7.40 -4.42
CA HIS A 158 -9.28 -6.76 -4.05
C HIS A 158 -8.27 -7.85 -3.66
N SER A 159 -7.03 -7.76 -4.14
CA SER A 159 -6.02 -8.80 -3.89
C SER A 159 -4.65 -8.25 -3.52
N GLY A 160 -3.87 -9.04 -2.76
CA GLY A 160 -2.50 -8.71 -2.37
C GLY A 160 -1.76 -9.87 -1.72
N GLY A 161 -0.52 -9.65 -1.27
CA GLY A 161 0.17 -10.59 -0.39
C GLY A 161 -0.50 -10.65 0.99
N VAL A 162 -0.39 -11.77 1.71
CA VAL A 162 -0.98 -11.92 3.07
C VAL A 162 -0.45 -10.90 4.08
N ASP A 163 0.75 -10.35 3.86
CA ASP A 163 1.29 -9.23 4.63
C ASP A 163 0.51 -7.92 4.43
N LEU A 164 -0.27 -7.79 3.36
CA LEU A 164 -1.13 -6.64 3.14
C LEU A 164 -2.50 -6.78 3.83
N LEU A 165 -2.87 -7.97 4.33
CA LEU A 165 -4.14 -8.14 5.05
C LEU A 165 -4.27 -7.15 6.21
N PHE A 166 -3.22 -7.03 7.02
CA PHE A 166 -3.13 -6.05 8.08
C PHE A 166 -1.72 -5.44 8.15
N PRO A 167 -1.59 -4.11 8.29
CA PRO A 167 -2.68 -3.14 8.42
C PRO A 167 -3.24 -2.64 7.08
N HIS A 168 -2.63 -2.99 5.94
CA HIS A 168 -2.89 -2.26 4.69
C HIS A 168 -4.34 -2.34 4.20
N HIS A 169 -4.86 -3.53 3.93
CA HIS A 169 -6.22 -3.74 3.42
C HIS A 169 -7.31 -3.43 4.45
N GLU A 170 -7.05 -3.65 5.74
CA GLU A 170 -7.95 -3.22 6.82
C GLU A 170 -8.16 -1.70 6.79
N ASN A 171 -7.06 -0.96 6.63
CA ASN A 171 -7.09 0.50 6.55
C ASN A 171 -7.78 0.98 5.27
N GLU A 172 -7.58 0.29 4.15
CA GLU A 172 -8.26 0.62 2.90
C GLU A 172 -9.78 0.44 2.98
N GLU A 173 -10.24 -0.66 3.56
CA GLU A 173 -11.66 -0.92 3.77
C GLU A 173 -12.27 0.15 4.67
N ALA A 174 -11.59 0.52 5.77
CA ALA A 174 -12.07 1.57 6.69
C ALA A 174 -12.17 2.94 6.01
N GLN A 175 -11.10 3.39 5.34
CA GLN A 175 -11.07 4.66 4.61
C GLN A 175 -12.15 4.74 3.54
N SER A 176 -12.28 3.68 2.74
CA SER A 176 -13.22 3.63 1.62
C SER A 176 -14.67 3.50 2.09
N CYS A 177 -14.92 2.75 3.16
CA CYS A 177 -16.25 2.69 3.79
C CYS A 177 -16.69 4.07 4.30
N VAL A 178 -15.81 4.81 4.98
CA VAL A 178 -16.10 6.18 5.43
C VAL A 178 -16.33 7.11 4.23
N HIS A 179 -15.39 7.14 3.27
CA HIS A 179 -15.48 8.02 2.10
C HIS A 179 -16.74 7.76 1.27
N HIS A 180 -17.10 6.50 1.05
CA HIS A 180 -18.34 6.19 0.33
C HIS A 180 -19.58 6.20 1.23
N GLY A 181 -19.46 6.16 2.55
CA GLY A 181 -20.62 5.96 3.43
C GLY A 181 -21.29 4.61 3.19
N VAL A 182 -20.48 3.56 3.03
CA VAL A 182 -20.93 2.18 2.86
C VAL A 182 -20.37 1.31 3.98
N SER A 183 -21.01 0.19 4.20
CA SER A 183 -20.62 -0.75 5.25
C SER A 183 -19.67 -1.85 4.69
N GLN A 184 -19.60 -1.99 3.37
CA GLN A 184 -18.72 -2.93 2.70
C GLN A 184 -18.30 -2.30 1.37
N TRP A 185 -17.00 -2.04 1.24
CA TRP A 185 -16.47 -1.50 0.00
C TRP A 185 -16.07 -2.63 -0.94
N VAL A 186 -15.38 -3.66 -0.43
CA VAL A 186 -14.97 -4.83 -1.21
C VAL A 186 -15.77 -6.09 -0.85
N ASN A 187 -16.23 -6.82 -1.87
CA ASN A 187 -16.97 -8.07 -1.69
C ASN A 187 -16.06 -9.27 -1.36
N TYR A 188 -14.93 -9.40 -2.05
CA TYR A 188 -14.01 -10.53 -1.92
C TYR A 188 -12.55 -10.07 -1.83
N TRP A 189 -11.90 -10.39 -0.71
CA TRP A 189 -10.48 -10.18 -0.50
C TRP A 189 -9.68 -11.46 -0.78
N LEU A 190 -8.67 -11.37 -1.64
CA LEU A 190 -7.82 -12.51 -2.01
C LEU A 190 -6.36 -12.25 -1.62
N HIS A 191 -5.84 -13.05 -0.69
CA HIS A 191 -4.46 -12.94 -0.22
C HIS A 191 -3.61 -14.15 -0.59
N SER A 192 -2.46 -13.91 -1.22
CA SER A 192 -1.47 -14.96 -1.52
C SER A 192 -0.52 -15.19 -0.35
N GLY A 193 -0.16 -16.45 -0.09
CA GLY A 193 0.78 -16.85 0.95
C GLY A 193 2.20 -16.31 0.73
N HIS A 194 3.03 -16.38 1.77
CA HIS A 194 4.44 -15.99 1.68
C HIS A 194 5.26 -17.01 0.89
N LEU A 195 6.31 -16.55 0.20
CA LEU A 195 7.33 -17.47 -0.31
C LEU A 195 8.41 -17.70 0.75
N HIS A 196 8.74 -18.97 0.98
CA HIS A 196 9.79 -19.38 1.91
C HIS A 196 11.01 -19.93 1.17
N LEU A 197 12.20 -19.65 1.70
CA LEU A 197 13.42 -20.38 1.36
C LEU A 197 13.41 -21.78 1.99
N LYS A 198 14.34 -22.62 1.53
CA LYS A 198 14.61 -23.92 2.14
C LYS A 198 14.79 -23.78 3.66
N GLY A 199 14.08 -24.60 4.44
CA GLY A 199 14.07 -24.50 5.89
C GLY A 199 13.00 -23.56 6.46
N ASN A 200 11.97 -23.22 5.66
CA ASN A 200 10.82 -22.42 6.06
C ASN A 200 11.16 -20.98 6.51
N THR A 201 12.26 -20.42 5.98
CA THR A 201 12.64 -19.03 6.26
C THR A 201 11.92 -18.10 5.29
N LYS A 202 11.06 -17.21 5.80
CA LYS A 202 10.36 -16.20 4.99
C LYS A 202 11.36 -15.38 4.17
N MET A 203 11.06 -15.15 2.88
CA MET A 203 11.82 -14.19 2.08
C MET A 203 11.35 -12.75 2.39
N SER A 204 12.27 -11.87 2.75
CA SER A 204 11.99 -10.44 2.91
C SER A 204 13.24 -9.59 2.67
N LYS A 205 13.03 -8.35 2.20
CA LYS A 205 14.13 -7.39 2.01
C LYS A 205 14.88 -7.10 3.33
N SER A 206 14.16 -7.08 4.46
CA SER A 206 14.76 -6.86 5.78
C SER A 206 15.73 -7.97 6.20
N LEU A 207 15.46 -9.21 5.78
CA LEU A 207 16.33 -10.37 6.02
C LEU A 207 17.45 -10.49 4.97
N LYS A 208 17.50 -9.59 3.98
CA LYS A 208 18.46 -9.58 2.86
C LYS A 208 18.59 -10.95 2.16
N ASN A 209 17.51 -11.73 2.14
CA ASN A 209 17.49 -13.10 1.66
C ASN A 209 16.59 -13.27 0.41
N THR A 210 16.28 -12.17 -0.28
CA THR A 210 15.44 -12.19 -1.48
C THR A 210 16.26 -12.55 -2.72
N ILE A 211 15.66 -13.36 -3.60
CA ILE A 211 16.20 -13.65 -4.94
C ILE A 211 15.38 -12.82 -5.94
N SER A 212 16.05 -12.03 -6.78
CA SER A 212 15.35 -11.28 -7.83
C SER A 212 14.86 -12.22 -8.94
N ILE A 213 13.82 -11.81 -9.69
CA ILE A 213 13.36 -12.58 -10.85
C ILE A 213 14.48 -12.71 -11.89
N ARG A 214 15.23 -11.63 -12.14
CA ARG A 214 16.39 -11.64 -13.03
C ARG A 214 17.43 -12.69 -12.61
N ASP A 215 17.80 -12.71 -11.32
CA ASP A 215 18.78 -13.68 -10.79
C ASP A 215 18.25 -15.12 -10.87
N PHE A 216 16.98 -15.32 -10.51
CA PHE A 216 16.32 -16.63 -10.62
C PHE A 216 16.36 -17.16 -12.05
N LEU A 217 16.04 -16.30 -13.02
CA LEU A 217 15.99 -16.64 -14.44
C LEU A 217 17.37 -16.90 -15.07
N THR A 218 18.47 -16.63 -14.36
CA THR A 218 19.81 -17.05 -14.81
C THR A 218 20.05 -18.56 -14.63
N LYS A 219 19.28 -19.22 -13.76
CA LYS A 219 19.45 -20.64 -13.42
C LYS A 219 18.27 -21.51 -13.83
N PHE A 220 17.07 -20.94 -13.87
CA PHE A 220 15.83 -21.65 -14.17
C PHE A 220 15.01 -20.88 -15.20
N THR A 221 14.14 -21.58 -15.91
CA THR A 221 13.22 -20.99 -16.87
C THR A 221 11.99 -20.38 -16.20
N ALA A 222 11.33 -19.46 -16.89
CA ALA A 222 10.06 -18.89 -16.44
C ALA A 222 8.96 -19.96 -16.26
N ASN A 223 8.94 -20.98 -17.12
CA ASN A 223 7.96 -22.07 -17.02
C ASN A 223 8.19 -22.93 -15.79
N GLU A 224 9.45 -23.24 -15.44
CA GLU A 224 9.77 -23.94 -14.19
C GLU A 224 9.30 -23.15 -12.98
N PHE A 225 9.54 -21.83 -12.94
CA PHE A 225 9.04 -20.97 -11.86
C PHE A 225 7.51 -21.01 -11.75
N ARG A 226 6.81 -20.89 -12.88
CA ARG A 226 5.34 -20.88 -12.91
C ARG A 226 4.77 -22.21 -12.44
N VAL A 227 5.29 -23.33 -12.94
CA VAL A 227 4.86 -24.66 -12.49
C VAL A 227 5.14 -24.80 -11.00
N PHE A 228 6.32 -24.40 -10.52
CA PHE A 228 6.65 -24.41 -9.10
C PHE A 228 5.62 -23.65 -8.25
N CYS A 229 5.24 -22.42 -8.65
CA CYS A 229 4.21 -21.65 -7.95
C CYS A 229 2.83 -22.34 -7.99
N LEU A 230 2.47 -22.98 -9.11
CA LEU A 230 1.17 -23.65 -9.30
C LEU A 230 1.04 -25.00 -8.58
N LEU A 231 2.16 -25.60 -8.15
CA LEU A 231 2.14 -26.82 -7.34
C LEU A 231 1.65 -26.58 -5.91
N SER A 232 1.64 -25.33 -5.45
CA SER A 232 1.08 -24.93 -4.16
C SER A 232 -0.26 -24.21 -4.36
N ARG A 233 -1.19 -24.37 -3.41
CA ARG A 233 -2.40 -23.54 -3.38
C ARG A 233 -1.97 -22.10 -3.10
N TYR A 234 -2.54 -21.12 -3.80
CA TYR A 234 -2.11 -19.72 -3.70
C TYR A 234 -2.15 -19.14 -2.27
N ARG A 235 -3.00 -19.68 -1.39
CA ARG A 235 -3.12 -19.28 0.03
C ARG A 235 -2.06 -19.90 0.94
N ASN A 236 -1.37 -20.94 0.47
CA ASN A 236 -0.32 -21.61 1.21
C ASN A 236 1.00 -20.89 0.95
N GLY A 237 1.80 -20.74 2.00
CA GLY A 237 3.19 -20.31 1.90
C GLY A 237 4.16 -21.46 2.06
#